data_AF-A0A3M7C130-F1
#
_entry.id   AF-A0A3M7C130-F1
#
_cell.length_a   1.000
_cell.length_b   1.000
_cell.length_c   1.000
_cell.angle_alpha   90.00
_cell.angle_beta   90.00
_cell.angle_gamma   90.00
#
_symmetry.space_group_name_H-M   'P 1'
#
loop_
_entity.id
_entity.type
_entity.pdbx_description
1 polymer ?
#
loop_
_entity_poly.entity_id
_entity_poly.type
_entity_poly.pdbx_seq_one_letter_code
_entity_poly.pdbx_strand_id
1 'polypeptide(L)'
;MQQTLHFSRRRFASTFATSTPKPLSRPHILATAAIELQEQPKKRFATRPPHRLVSSPPLSRLFTSTTVKMSPAQSETIQFYKGGSLDPSSPSDTLEKILTTWSDRTLEARHDYIQHLFPLPERSPVNPDAPVLTKEVRGAFLDPEDQGAVLREGLQKAFGRMCRFYGFVLDDGQGTIAKASNFDERAPDSWLTTVDHNHLRITRIIRCMRILGMSTSSLQSLPRCFAVKFRAMAPTTQPKKTPPPP
;
A
#
# COMPACT_ATOMS: atom_id res chain seq x y z
N MET A 1 -8.05 60.37 26.23
CA MET A 1 -7.97 58.90 26.39
C MET A 1 -9.39 58.34 26.43
N GLN A 2 -9.57 57.12 25.90
CA GLN A 2 -10.81 56.37 25.63
C GLN A 2 -11.41 56.60 24.24
N GLN A 3 -11.03 55.71 23.31
CA GLN A 3 -11.79 55.40 22.10
C GLN A 3 -12.51 54.07 22.30
N THR A 4 -13.81 54.09 22.04
CA THR A 4 -14.76 53.00 22.20
C THR A 4 -14.58 51.95 21.11
N LEU A 5 -14.41 50.68 21.49
CA LEU A 5 -14.31 49.53 20.58
C LEU A 5 -15.70 49.14 20.05
N HIS A 6 -15.90 49.22 18.74
CA HIS A 6 -17.09 48.71 18.05
C HIS A 6 -16.94 47.21 17.76
N PHE A 7 -17.73 46.38 18.45
CA PHE A 7 -17.81 44.93 18.19
C PHE A 7 -18.77 44.65 17.03
N SER A 8 -18.26 44.01 15.96
CA SER A 8 -19.07 43.59 14.81
C SER A 8 -19.69 42.21 15.08
N ARG A 9 -21.00 42.15 15.32
CA ARG A 9 -21.77 40.89 15.37
C ARG A 9 -22.06 40.41 13.95
N ARG A 10 -21.32 39.40 13.47
CA ARG A 10 -21.73 38.61 12.30
C ARG A 10 -22.66 37.48 12.74
N ARG A 11 -23.88 37.52 12.21
CA ARG A 11 -24.90 36.46 12.32
C ARG A 11 -24.47 35.28 11.44
N PHE A 12 -24.30 34.09 12.02
CA PHE A 12 -24.23 32.84 11.27
C PHE A 12 -25.66 32.30 11.12
N ALA A 13 -26.15 32.27 9.88
CA ALA A 13 -27.38 31.58 9.52
C ALA A 13 -27.09 30.09 9.38
N SER A 14 -27.81 29.28 10.14
CA SER A 14 -27.80 27.82 10.13
C SER A 14 -28.65 27.30 8.98
N THR A 15 -28.04 26.71 7.96
CA THR A 15 -28.75 25.93 6.94
C THR A 15 -28.80 24.46 7.36
N PHE A 16 -29.96 24.03 7.85
CA PHE A 16 -30.29 22.61 8.01
C PHE A 16 -30.52 22.01 6.62
N ALA A 17 -29.59 21.15 6.17
CA ALA A 17 -29.82 20.28 5.03
C ALA A 17 -30.45 18.98 5.54
N THR A 18 -31.76 18.84 5.34
CA THR A 18 -32.50 17.59 5.50
C THR A 18 -32.09 16.60 4.41
N SER A 19 -31.31 15.58 4.77
CA SER A 19 -31.07 14.42 3.90
C SER A 19 -32.18 13.38 4.12
N THR A 20 -33.00 13.16 3.10
CA THR A 20 -33.96 12.05 3.02
C THR A 20 -33.20 10.72 2.81
N PRO A 21 -33.52 9.65 3.55
CA PRO A 21 -32.89 8.35 3.36
C PRO A 21 -33.47 7.64 2.12
N LYS A 22 -32.58 7.08 1.28
CA LYS A 22 -32.93 6.19 0.16
C LYS A 22 -33.50 4.86 0.69
N PRO A 23 -34.54 4.28 0.06
CA PRO A 23 -35.07 2.99 0.47
C PRO A 23 -34.12 1.84 0.11
N LEU A 24 -34.01 0.88 1.04
CA LEU A 24 -33.30 -0.38 0.93
C LEU A 24 -33.91 -1.26 -0.17
N SER A 25 -33.16 -1.53 -1.23
CA SER A 25 -33.50 -2.58 -2.20
C SER A 25 -33.26 -3.96 -1.55
N ARG A 26 -34.34 -4.74 -1.44
CA ARG A 26 -34.31 -6.13 -0.97
C ARG A 26 -33.56 -7.05 -1.96
N PRO A 27 -32.93 -8.13 -1.47
CA PRO A 27 -32.34 -9.15 -2.32
C PRO A 27 -33.43 -10.05 -2.94
N HIS A 28 -33.36 -10.27 -4.24
CA HIS A 28 -34.13 -11.33 -4.91
C HIS A 28 -33.47 -12.69 -4.66
N ILE A 29 -34.18 -13.55 -3.94
CA ILE A 29 -33.94 -15.00 -3.87
C ILE A 29 -34.97 -15.66 -4.78
N LEU A 30 -34.50 -16.42 -5.78
CA LEU A 30 -35.10 -17.58 -6.47
C LEU A 30 -34.18 -17.81 -7.70
N ALA A 31 -33.84 -19.00 -8.17
CA ALA A 31 -34.17 -20.37 -7.81
C ALA A 31 -33.10 -21.27 -8.45
N THR A 32 -32.97 -22.45 -7.87
CA THR A 32 -32.16 -23.59 -8.29
C THR A 32 -32.50 -24.04 -9.71
N ALA A 33 -31.52 -24.13 -10.60
CA ALA A 33 -31.59 -24.95 -11.80
C ALA A 33 -30.28 -25.73 -11.95
N ALA A 34 -30.41 -27.06 -11.96
CA ALA A 34 -29.32 -28.00 -12.20
C ALA A 34 -28.83 -27.84 -13.64
N ILE A 35 -27.51 -27.69 -13.82
CA ILE A 35 -26.87 -27.82 -15.12
C ILE A 35 -26.15 -29.17 -15.15
N GLU A 36 -26.65 -29.97 -16.06
CA GLU A 36 -26.33 -31.36 -16.40
C GLU A 36 -24.89 -31.48 -16.93
N LEU A 37 -24.14 -32.43 -16.36
CA LEU A 37 -22.80 -32.81 -16.79
C LEU A 37 -22.89 -33.52 -18.14
N GLN A 38 -22.47 -32.85 -19.21
CA GLN A 38 -22.31 -33.48 -20.52
C GLN A 38 -20.95 -34.18 -20.59
N GLU A 39 -20.95 -35.50 -20.41
CA GLU A 39 -19.78 -36.37 -20.62
C GLU A 39 -19.33 -36.36 -22.10
N GLN A 40 -18.04 -36.12 -22.34
CA GLN A 40 -17.40 -36.26 -23.65
C GLN A 40 -16.74 -37.65 -23.76
N PRO A 41 -16.92 -38.39 -24.87
CA PRO A 41 -16.49 -39.78 -24.96
C PRO A 41 -14.97 -39.96 -25.17
N LYS A 42 -14.43 -40.91 -24.39
CA LYS A 42 -13.06 -41.43 -24.44
C LYS A 42 -12.72 -42.00 -25.83
N LYS A 43 -11.71 -41.46 -26.52
CA LYS A 43 -11.12 -42.10 -27.71
C LYS A 43 -9.95 -43.01 -27.33
N ARG A 44 -10.01 -44.22 -27.88
CA ARG A 44 -9.14 -45.37 -27.64
C ARG A 44 -7.77 -45.20 -28.32
N PHE A 45 -6.78 -45.83 -27.68
CA PHE A 45 -5.43 -46.12 -28.18
C PHE A 45 -5.43 -46.74 -29.59
N ALA A 46 -4.54 -46.26 -30.45
CA ALA A 46 -4.06 -46.98 -31.63
C ALA A 46 -2.57 -46.68 -31.89
N THR A 47 -1.89 -47.72 -32.36
CA THR A 47 -0.44 -47.97 -32.40
C THR A 47 0.35 -47.20 -33.46
N ARG A 48 1.63 -46.89 -33.15
CA ARG A 48 2.66 -46.30 -34.06
C ARG A 48 3.15 -47.29 -35.12
N PRO A 49 3.66 -46.80 -36.27
CA PRO A 49 4.78 -47.41 -36.99
C PRO A 49 6.07 -46.54 -36.90
N PRO A 50 7.26 -47.09 -37.20
CA PRO A 50 8.53 -46.52 -36.75
C PRO A 50 9.40 -45.87 -37.85
N HIS A 51 10.41 -45.14 -37.35
CA HIS A 51 11.66 -44.64 -37.97
C HIS A 51 11.64 -43.37 -38.83
N ARG A 52 12.22 -42.29 -38.27
CA ARG A 52 13.46 -41.67 -38.81
C ARG A 52 14.19 -40.87 -37.73
N LEU A 53 15.49 -41.11 -37.60
CA LEU A 53 16.44 -40.45 -36.70
C LEU A 53 16.70 -39.01 -37.14
N VAL A 54 16.49 -38.04 -36.24
CA VAL A 54 17.15 -36.72 -36.30
C VAL A 54 17.50 -36.35 -34.86
N SER A 55 18.80 -36.18 -34.59
CA SER A 55 19.33 -35.82 -33.28
C SER A 55 18.82 -34.45 -32.83
N SER A 56 18.21 -34.38 -31.66
CA SER A 56 17.95 -33.12 -30.95
C SER A 56 19.13 -32.84 -30.02
N PRO A 57 19.73 -31.63 -30.03
CA PRO A 57 20.69 -31.24 -29.00
C PRO A 57 19.96 -30.96 -27.68
N PRO A 58 20.61 -31.14 -26.51
CA PRO A 58 19.98 -30.85 -25.23
C PRO A 58 19.86 -29.33 -25.05
N LEU A 59 18.63 -28.83 -24.84
CA LEU A 59 18.39 -27.47 -24.38
C LEU A 59 18.82 -27.33 -22.91
N SER A 60 20.13 -27.30 -22.68
CA SER A 60 20.72 -26.74 -21.47
C SER A 60 20.79 -25.23 -21.64
N ARG A 61 19.65 -24.54 -21.51
CA ARG A 61 19.63 -23.08 -21.47
C ARG A 61 20.05 -22.67 -20.06
N LEU A 62 21.36 -22.58 -19.86
CA LEU A 62 21.96 -21.87 -18.74
C LEU A 62 21.38 -20.45 -18.73
N PHE A 63 20.54 -20.14 -17.74
CA PHE A 63 20.28 -18.75 -17.38
C PHE A 63 21.55 -18.22 -16.73
N THR A 64 22.48 -17.73 -17.54
CA THR A 64 23.50 -16.81 -17.08
C THR A 64 22.78 -15.52 -16.73
N SER A 65 22.36 -15.38 -15.47
CA SER A 65 22.03 -14.07 -14.91
C SER A 65 23.34 -13.29 -14.83
N THR A 66 23.73 -12.68 -15.95
CA THR A 66 24.75 -11.66 -15.96
C THR A 66 24.20 -10.52 -15.10
N THR A 67 24.59 -10.47 -13.84
CA THR A 67 24.35 -9.31 -12.97
C THR A 67 25.18 -8.16 -13.52
N VAL A 68 24.64 -7.47 -14.54
CA VAL A 68 25.18 -6.19 -14.98
C VAL A 68 25.04 -5.26 -13.78
N LYS A 69 26.20 -4.84 -13.25
CA LYS A 69 26.29 -3.88 -12.16
C LYS A 69 25.76 -2.55 -12.69
N MET A 70 24.47 -2.28 -12.48
CA MET A 70 23.85 -1.04 -12.95
C MET A 70 24.35 0.14 -12.12
N SER A 71 24.67 1.26 -12.79
CA SER A 71 24.97 2.50 -12.08
C SER A 71 23.70 3.05 -11.40
N PRO A 72 23.80 3.66 -10.21
CA PRO A 72 22.66 4.28 -9.54
C PRO A 72 21.91 5.30 -10.42
N ALA A 73 22.61 6.03 -11.29
CA ALA A 73 22.03 7.02 -12.19
C ALA A 73 21.05 6.42 -13.22
N GLN A 74 21.15 5.12 -13.52
CA GLN A 74 20.27 4.41 -14.45
C GLN A 74 19.14 3.66 -13.73
N SER A 75 19.05 3.74 -12.41
CA SER A 75 17.99 3.06 -11.67
C SER A 75 16.65 3.78 -11.84
N GLU A 76 15.63 3.04 -12.29
CA GLU A 76 14.23 3.49 -12.34
C GLU A 76 13.75 4.01 -10.99
N THR A 77 14.14 3.36 -9.88
CA THR A 77 13.83 3.84 -8.54
C THR A 77 14.42 5.21 -8.30
N ILE A 78 15.71 5.41 -8.56
CA ILE A 78 16.36 6.71 -8.30
C ILE A 78 15.75 7.79 -9.20
N GLN A 79 15.46 7.48 -10.46
CA GLN A 79 14.79 8.41 -11.37
C GLN A 79 13.39 8.78 -10.89
N PHE A 80 12.60 7.82 -10.44
CA PHE A 80 11.27 8.05 -9.87
C PHE A 80 11.33 9.00 -8.66
N TYR A 81 12.26 8.78 -7.73
CA TYR A 81 12.44 9.68 -6.59
C TYR A 81 12.99 11.07 -6.94
N LYS A 82 13.65 11.20 -8.10
CA LYS A 82 14.12 12.48 -8.65
C LYS A 82 13.06 13.20 -9.51
N GLY A 83 11.80 12.77 -9.46
CA GLY A 83 10.68 13.39 -10.18
C GLY A 83 10.22 12.63 -11.42
N GLY A 84 10.78 11.44 -11.68
CA GLY A 84 10.29 10.54 -12.72
C GLY A 84 8.88 9.98 -12.44
N SER A 85 8.31 9.28 -13.42
CA SER A 85 6.98 8.68 -13.37
C SER A 85 7.02 7.19 -13.03
N LEU A 86 5.90 6.65 -12.53
CA LEU A 86 5.71 5.21 -12.31
C LEU A 86 5.82 4.40 -13.60
N ASP A 87 5.32 4.98 -14.70
CA ASP A 87 5.41 4.40 -16.04
C ASP A 87 6.17 5.40 -16.92
N PRO A 88 7.37 5.05 -17.42
CA PRO A 88 8.11 5.88 -18.37
C PRO A 88 7.33 6.14 -19.67
N SER A 89 6.40 5.25 -20.02
CA SER A 89 5.55 5.37 -21.22
C SER A 89 4.34 6.28 -21.00
N SER A 90 3.99 6.56 -19.74
CA SER A 90 2.89 7.44 -19.32
C SER A 90 3.38 8.37 -18.22
N PRO A 91 3.98 9.52 -18.58
CA PRO A 91 4.76 10.36 -17.67
C PRO A 91 3.91 11.09 -16.61
N SER A 92 2.62 10.79 -16.53
CA SER A 92 1.68 11.60 -15.75
C SER A 92 1.70 11.29 -14.26
N ASP A 93 2.18 10.12 -13.82
CA ASP A 93 2.13 9.70 -12.41
C ASP A 93 3.49 9.78 -11.74
N THR A 94 3.93 11.00 -11.45
CA THR A 94 5.16 11.30 -10.73
C THR A 94 5.02 11.08 -9.23
N LEU A 95 6.15 10.95 -8.51
CA LEU A 95 6.17 10.92 -7.05
C LEU A 95 5.35 12.08 -6.47
N GLU A 96 5.62 13.32 -6.91
CA GLU A 96 4.91 14.50 -6.42
C GLU A 96 3.39 14.37 -6.56
N LYS A 97 2.89 13.98 -7.73
CA LYS A 97 1.45 13.84 -7.97
C LYS A 97 0.81 12.76 -7.09
N ILE A 98 1.49 11.64 -6.87
CA ILE A 98 1.02 10.59 -5.96
C ILE A 98 0.91 11.12 -4.52
N LEU A 99 1.89 11.93 -4.10
CA LEU A 99 1.95 12.45 -2.73
C LEU A 99 0.97 13.59 -2.45
N THR A 100 0.69 14.44 -3.45
CA THR A 100 -0.08 15.68 -3.27
C THR A 100 -1.47 15.63 -3.89
N THR A 101 -1.64 14.96 -5.02
CA THR A 101 -2.83 15.08 -5.87
C THR A 101 -3.72 13.84 -5.81
N TRP A 102 -3.14 12.64 -5.66
CA TRP A 102 -3.93 11.42 -5.60
C TRP A 102 -4.79 11.37 -4.33
N SER A 103 -6.10 11.18 -4.55
CA SER A 103 -7.05 10.94 -3.47
C SER A 103 -6.84 9.58 -2.81
N ASP A 104 -7.35 9.40 -1.59
CA ASP A 104 -7.32 8.09 -0.93
C ASP A 104 -8.10 7.03 -1.73
N ARG A 105 -9.17 7.42 -2.43
CA ARG A 105 -9.90 6.52 -3.34
C ARG A 105 -9.00 6.05 -4.48
N THR A 106 -8.16 6.93 -5.02
CA THR A 106 -7.20 6.59 -6.09
C THR A 106 -6.15 5.61 -5.56
N LEU A 107 -5.61 5.86 -4.37
CA LEU A 107 -4.65 4.95 -3.73
C LEU A 107 -5.26 3.59 -3.41
N GLU A 108 -6.51 3.52 -2.99
CA GLU A 108 -7.19 2.24 -2.74
C GLU A 108 -7.40 1.47 -4.06
N ALA A 109 -7.87 2.14 -5.12
CA ALA A 109 -8.16 1.50 -6.41
C ALA A 109 -6.90 1.03 -7.14
N ARG A 110 -5.77 1.73 -7.00
CA ARG A 110 -4.51 1.41 -7.68
C ARG A 110 -3.56 0.65 -6.76
N HIS A 111 -2.76 -0.23 -7.36
CA HIS A 111 -1.93 -1.20 -6.62
C HIS A 111 -0.47 -1.24 -7.09
N ASP A 112 -0.15 -0.52 -8.16
CA ASP A 112 1.12 -0.46 -8.88
C ASP A 112 2.10 0.56 -8.27
N TYR A 113 1.56 1.60 -7.63
CA TYR A 113 2.37 2.67 -7.03
C TYR A 113 3.14 2.19 -5.80
N ILE A 114 2.58 1.26 -5.01
CA ILE A 114 3.14 0.90 -3.71
C ILE A 114 4.48 0.19 -3.84
N GLN A 115 4.70 -0.54 -4.94
CA GLN A 115 5.97 -1.22 -5.17
C GLN A 115 7.09 -0.24 -5.53
N HIS A 116 6.76 0.85 -6.21
CA HIS A 116 7.66 1.93 -6.57
C HIS A 116 7.97 2.86 -5.38
N LEU A 117 6.94 3.19 -4.56
CA LEU A 117 7.13 4.00 -3.35
C LEU A 117 7.92 3.27 -2.24
N PHE A 118 7.88 1.94 -2.21
CA PHE A 118 8.54 1.15 -1.17
C PHE A 118 9.18 -0.10 -1.77
N PRO A 119 10.25 0.04 -2.58
CA PRO A 119 10.88 -1.09 -3.25
C PRO A 119 11.50 -2.06 -2.25
N LEU A 120 11.48 -3.35 -2.60
CA LEU A 120 12.09 -4.42 -1.80
C LEU A 120 13.15 -5.16 -2.61
N PRO A 121 14.12 -5.83 -1.96
CA PRO A 121 15.12 -6.66 -2.65
C PRO A 121 14.51 -7.88 -3.35
N GLU A 122 13.30 -8.28 -2.93
CA GLU A 122 12.56 -9.37 -3.55
C GLU A 122 11.69 -8.84 -4.69
N ARG A 123 11.65 -9.58 -5.81
CA ARG A 123 10.69 -9.33 -6.88
C ARG A 123 9.26 -9.40 -6.34
N SER A 124 8.42 -8.50 -6.84
CA SER A 124 7.02 -8.47 -6.43
C SER A 124 6.24 -9.62 -7.07
N PRO A 125 5.50 -10.43 -6.30
CA PRO A 125 4.69 -11.52 -6.85
C PRO A 125 3.42 -11.03 -7.56
N VAL A 126 3.02 -9.77 -7.33
CA VAL A 126 1.78 -9.18 -7.88
C VAL A 126 2.03 -8.14 -8.97
N ASN A 127 3.27 -7.68 -9.11
CA ASN A 127 3.69 -6.74 -10.15
C ASN A 127 5.14 -7.09 -10.56
N PRO A 128 5.34 -8.01 -11.51
CA PRO A 128 6.67 -8.48 -11.90
C PRO A 128 7.58 -7.39 -12.45
N ASP A 129 6.99 -6.32 -13.02
CA ASP A 129 7.71 -5.21 -13.63
C ASP A 129 8.12 -4.13 -12.62
N ALA A 130 7.67 -4.24 -11.36
CA ALA A 130 8.08 -3.31 -10.33
C ALA A 130 9.58 -3.38 -10.05
N PRO A 131 10.24 -2.24 -9.80
CA PRO A 131 11.67 -2.20 -9.57
C PRO A 131 12.05 -2.95 -8.30
N VAL A 132 13.18 -3.65 -8.38
CA VAL A 132 13.80 -4.35 -7.26
C VAL A 132 14.84 -3.45 -6.61
N LEU A 133 14.84 -3.41 -5.28
CA LEU A 133 15.82 -2.65 -4.53
C LEU A 133 17.20 -3.35 -4.57
N THR A 134 18.11 -2.85 -5.40
CA THR A 134 19.49 -3.35 -5.48
C THR A 134 20.38 -2.77 -4.38
N LYS A 135 21.59 -3.33 -4.22
CA LYS A 135 22.58 -2.83 -3.26
C LYS A 135 23.05 -1.43 -3.61
N GLU A 136 23.16 -1.13 -4.90
CA GLU A 136 23.58 0.16 -5.45
C GLU A 136 22.53 1.24 -5.15
N VAL A 137 21.25 0.92 -5.38
CA VAL A 137 20.13 1.82 -5.04
C VAL A 137 20.07 2.04 -3.53
N ARG A 138 20.20 0.98 -2.73
CA ARG A 138 20.29 1.11 -1.27
C ARG A 138 21.47 2.00 -0.86
N GLY A 139 22.63 1.85 -1.49
CA GLY A 139 23.79 2.70 -1.27
C GLY A 139 23.49 4.17 -1.52
N ALA A 140 22.80 4.49 -2.61
CA ALA A 140 22.40 5.86 -2.92
C ALA A 140 21.45 6.47 -1.88
N PHE A 141 20.50 5.69 -1.35
CA PHE A 141 19.64 6.15 -0.25
C PHE A 141 20.38 6.36 1.07
N LEU A 142 21.48 5.64 1.29
CA LEU A 142 22.30 5.74 2.51
C LEU A 142 23.44 6.75 2.38
N ASP A 143 23.64 7.33 1.21
CA ASP A 143 24.67 8.33 0.95
C ASP A 143 24.44 9.57 1.83
N PRO A 144 25.40 9.97 2.69
CA PRO A 144 25.22 11.13 3.56
C PRO A 144 25.16 12.46 2.80
N GLU A 145 25.57 12.50 1.53
CA GLU A 145 25.55 13.71 0.71
C GLU A 145 24.13 14.12 0.27
N ASP A 146 24.04 15.29 -0.39
CA ASP A 146 22.79 15.93 -0.82
C ASP A 146 21.90 14.99 -1.64
N GLN A 147 22.50 14.16 -2.50
CA GLN A 147 21.75 13.23 -3.34
C GLN A 147 21.00 12.18 -2.50
N GLY A 148 21.65 11.61 -1.48
CA GLY A 148 20.99 10.67 -0.59
C GLY A 148 19.96 11.35 0.31
N ALA A 149 20.22 12.60 0.72
CA ALA A 149 19.27 13.39 1.50
C ALA A 149 17.94 13.61 0.75
N VAL A 150 17.99 13.97 -0.54
CA VAL A 150 16.79 14.14 -1.38
C VAL A 150 15.99 12.83 -1.50
N LEU A 151 16.68 11.69 -1.69
CA LEU A 151 16.02 10.39 -1.78
C LEU A 151 15.33 10.02 -0.46
N ARG A 152 15.99 10.22 0.69
CA ARG A 152 15.43 9.96 2.02
C ARG A 152 14.25 10.88 2.33
N GLU A 153 14.32 12.15 1.95
CA GLU A 153 13.21 13.10 2.10
C GLU A 153 11.98 12.64 1.30
N GLY A 154 12.17 12.23 0.04
CA GLY A 154 11.10 11.68 -0.78
C GLY A 154 10.46 10.43 -0.16
N LEU A 155 11.28 9.53 0.40
CA LEU A 155 10.80 8.33 1.09
C LEU A 155 10.05 8.65 2.38
N GLN A 156 10.50 9.65 3.14
CA GLN A 156 9.79 10.15 4.33
C GLN A 156 8.44 10.75 3.95
N LYS A 157 8.37 11.57 2.88
CA LYS A 157 7.09 12.13 2.38
C LYS A 157 6.14 11.02 1.89
N ALA A 158 6.66 10.00 1.20
CA ALA A 158 5.89 8.81 0.83
C ALA A 158 5.34 8.08 2.04
N PHE A 159 6.16 7.92 3.08
CA PHE A 159 5.74 7.32 4.32
C PHE A 159 4.65 8.15 5.04
N GLY A 160 4.83 9.46 5.15
CA GLY A 160 3.82 10.37 5.70
C GLY A 160 2.51 10.36 4.91
N ARG A 161 2.57 10.23 3.57
CA ARG A 161 1.38 10.07 2.72
C ARG A 161 0.60 8.80 3.04
N MET A 162 1.30 7.69 3.24
CA MET A 162 0.67 6.42 3.61
C MET A 162 0.16 6.44 5.06
N CYS A 163 0.85 7.12 5.99
CA CYS A 163 0.33 7.33 7.34
C CYS A 163 -1.05 8.01 7.30
N ARG A 164 -1.17 9.11 6.54
CA ARG A 164 -2.46 9.83 6.36
C ARG A 164 -3.54 8.93 5.76
N PHE A 165 -3.19 8.14 4.75
CA PHE A 165 -4.11 7.18 4.13
C PHE A 165 -4.70 6.20 5.16
N TYR A 166 -3.89 5.73 6.11
CA TYR A 166 -4.27 4.83 7.19
C TYR A 166 -4.86 5.52 8.44
N GLY A 167 -5.09 6.84 8.40
CA GLY A 167 -5.66 7.61 9.51
C GLY A 167 -4.65 8.07 10.57
N PHE A 168 -3.35 8.12 10.24
CA PHE A 168 -2.29 8.61 11.12
C PHE A 168 -1.68 9.93 10.62
N VAL A 169 -0.96 10.62 11.50
CA VAL A 169 -0.09 11.76 11.17
C VAL A 169 1.34 11.40 11.56
N LEU A 170 2.29 11.75 10.69
CA LEU A 170 3.73 11.67 10.95
C LEU A 170 4.20 13.03 11.46
N ASP A 171 4.85 13.06 12.62
CA ASP A 171 5.67 14.18 13.06
C ASP A 171 7.06 14.00 12.44
N ASP A 172 7.35 14.79 11.40
CA ASP A 172 8.61 14.71 10.66
C ASP A 172 9.83 15.10 11.50
N GLY A 173 9.65 15.95 12.52
CA GLY A 173 10.75 16.41 13.38
C GLY A 173 11.14 15.37 14.42
N GLN A 174 10.16 14.65 14.96
CA GLN A 174 10.41 13.61 15.98
C GLN A 174 10.48 12.20 15.42
N GLY A 175 10.02 12.01 14.18
CA GLY A 175 9.78 10.69 13.63
C GLY A 175 8.77 9.90 14.46
N THR A 176 7.70 10.53 14.94
CA THR A 176 6.66 9.84 15.72
C THR A 176 5.36 9.79 14.94
N ILE A 177 4.55 8.77 15.22
CA ILE A 177 3.28 8.56 14.53
C ILE A 177 2.18 8.67 15.57
N ALA A 178 1.21 9.54 15.30
CA ALA A 178 0.03 9.74 16.13
C ALA A 178 -1.24 9.44 15.33
N LYS A 179 -2.33 9.12 16.02
CA LYS A 179 -3.65 9.04 15.39
C LYS A 179 -4.03 10.42 14.83
N ALA A 180 -4.51 10.46 13.60
CA ALA A 180 -5.12 11.65 13.05
C ALA A 180 -6.51 11.88 13.67
N SER A 181 -7.06 13.08 13.49
CA SER A 181 -8.41 13.41 13.97
C SER A 181 -9.50 12.53 13.35
N ASN A 182 -9.28 12.00 12.15
CA ASN A 182 -10.19 11.09 11.44
C ASN A 182 -9.81 9.61 11.59
N PHE A 183 -8.97 9.25 12.56
CA PHE A 183 -8.48 7.86 12.73
C PHE A 183 -9.62 6.84 12.86
N ASP A 184 -10.64 7.14 13.68
CA ASP A 184 -11.72 6.20 13.98
C ASP A 184 -12.66 5.97 12.79
N GLU A 185 -12.71 6.89 11.83
CA GLU A 185 -13.40 6.71 10.54
C GLU A 185 -12.51 5.96 9.55
N ARG A 186 -11.24 6.36 9.43
CA ARG A 186 -10.34 5.86 8.39
C ARG A 186 -9.81 4.46 8.65
N ALA A 187 -9.46 4.13 9.89
CA ALA A 187 -8.80 2.86 10.18
C ALA A 187 -9.70 1.66 9.87
N PRO A 188 -10.98 1.60 10.29
CA PRO A 188 -11.89 0.50 9.94
C PRO A 188 -12.14 0.34 8.44
N ASP A 189 -12.16 1.44 7.69
CA ASP A 189 -12.44 1.43 6.25
C ASP A 189 -11.21 1.09 5.38
N SER A 190 -10.01 1.03 5.96
CA SER A 190 -8.78 0.88 5.18
C SER A 190 -7.89 -0.30 5.62
N TRP A 191 -7.66 -0.52 6.91
CA TRP A 191 -6.69 -1.53 7.36
C TRP A 191 -7.06 -2.23 8.67
N LEU A 192 -7.94 -1.66 9.49
CA LEU A 192 -8.43 -2.28 10.73
C LEU A 192 -9.59 -3.25 10.42
N THR A 193 -9.36 -4.12 9.45
CA THR A 193 -10.28 -5.12 8.91
C THR A 193 -9.70 -6.51 9.09
N THR A 194 -10.41 -7.55 8.63
CA THR A 194 -9.80 -8.85 8.37
C THR A 194 -8.62 -8.71 7.42
N VAL A 195 -7.64 -9.63 7.46
CA VAL A 195 -6.42 -9.52 6.64
C VAL A 195 -6.78 -9.31 5.17
N ASP A 196 -6.26 -8.23 4.59
CA ASP A 196 -6.47 -7.79 3.22
C ASP A 196 -5.16 -7.33 2.57
N HIS A 197 -5.26 -6.75 1.39
CA HIS A 197 -4.11 -6.26 0.64
C HIS A 197 -3.40 -5.07 1.31
N ASN A 198 -4.09 -4.24 2.10
CA ASN A 198 -3.47 -3.13 2.84
C ASN A 198 -2.51 -3.63 3.92
N HIS A 199 -2.76 -4.82 4.50
CA HIS A 199 -1.80 -5.47 5.40
C HIS A 199 -0.49 -5.85 4.71
N LEU A 200 -0.56 -6.26 3.44
CA LEU A 200 0.62 -6.53 2.62
C LEU A 200 1.37 -5.22 2.29
N ARG A 201 0.64 -4.14 1.98
CA ARG A 201 1.21 -2.80 1.77
C ARG A 201 1.94 -2.30 3.02
N ILE A 202 1.33 -2.39 4.20
CA ILE A 202 1.94 -2.00 5.49
C ILE A 202 3.23 -2.79 5.76
N THR A 203 3.20 -4.11 5.53
CA THR A 203 4.38 -4.97 5.72
C THR A 203 5.52 -4.55 4.78
N ARG A 204 5.19 -4.26 3.51
CA ARG A 204 6.16 -3.77 2.53
C ARG A 204 6.78 -2.44 2.94
N ILE A 205 5.96 -1.48 3.39
CA ILE A 205 6.41 -0.19 3.91
C ILE A 205 7.40 -0.40 5.05
N ILE A 206 7.02 -1.13 6.11
CA ILE A 206 7.89 -1.36 7.28
C ILE A 206 9.23 -1.98 6.87
N ARG A 207 9.21 -2.97 5.98
CA ARG A 207 10.42 -3.64 5.51
C ARG A 207 11.32 -2.70 4.70
N CYS A 208 10.75 -1.95 3.75
CA CYS A 208 11.49 -1.00 2.94
C CYS A 208 12.17 0.07 3.80
N MET A 209 11.42 0.67 4.74
CA MET A 209 11.91 1.70 5.66
C MET A 209 13.10 1.22 6.50
N ARG A 210 13.07 -0.04 6.96
CA ARG A 210 14.19 -0.67 7.69
C ARG A 210 15.42 -0.88 6.83
N ILE A 211 15.24 -1.34 5.58
CA ILE A 211 16.35 -1.64 4.67
C ILE A 211 17.08 -0.36 4.25
N LEU A 212 16.33 0.71 3.99
CA LEU A 212 16.82 2.02 3.56
C LEU A 212 17.29 2.91 4.74
N GLY A 213 17.34 2.35 5.95
CA GLY A 213 18.03 2.97 7.09
C GLY A 213 17.41 4.26 7.61
N MET A 214 16.09 4.44 7.45
CA MET A 214 15.42 5.58 8.06
C MET A 214 15.44 5.49 9.59
N SER A 215 15.49 6.65 10.25
CA SER A 215 15.77 6.78 11.69
C SER A 215 14.86 5.91 12.57
N THR A 216 15.43 5.48 13.70
CA THR A 216 14.85 4.52 14.63
C THR A 216 13.53 4.96 15.24
N SER A 217 13.29 6.27 15.40
CA SER A 217 12.08 6.79 16.07
C SER A 217 10.79 6.45 15.30
N SER A 218 10.78 6.67 13.98
CA SER A 218 9.62 6.37 13.11
C SER A 218 9.37 4.87 13.05
N LEU A 219 10.44 4.09 13.01
CA LEU A 219 10.38 2.63 12.97
C LEU A 219 9.97 1.99 14.30
N GLN A 220 10.17 2.65 15.44
CA GLN A 220 9.73 2.16 16.75
C GLN A 220 8.23 2.37 16.97
N SER A 221 7.68 3.49 16.50
CA SER A 221 6.24 3.78 16.61
C SER A 221 5.40 2.95 15.62
N LEU A 222 5.91 2.69 14.42
CA LEU A 222 5.25 1.93 13.34
C LEU A 222 4.63 0.59 13.78
N PRO A 223 5.40 -0.40 14.29
CA PRO A 223 4.83 -1.67 14.71
C PRO A 223 3.80 -1.50 15.82
N ARG A 224 3.97 -0.52 16.71
CA ARG A 224 3.05 -0.26 17.82
C ARG A 224 1.72 0.33 17.35
N CYS A 225 1.76 1.22 16.37
CA CYS A 225 0.58 1.84 15.75
C CYS A 225 -0.23 0.82 14.92
N PHE A 226 0.44 -0.08 14.20
CA PHE A 226 -0.24 -1.13 13.42
C PHE A 226 -0.57 -2.41 14.22
N ALA A 227 0.11 -2.65 15.36
CA ALA A 227 -0.23 -3.73 16.29
C ALA A 227 -1.55 -3.49 17.06
N VAL A 228 -2.19 -2.32 16.90
CA VAL A 228 -3.55 -2.04 17.42
C VAL A 228 -4.55 -3.14 17.02
N LYS A 229 -4.32 -3.81 15.88
CA LYS A 229 -5.09 -4.99 15.42
C LYS A 229 -5.23 -6.07 16.50
N PHE A 230 -4.19 -6.39 17.28
CA PHE A 230 -4.27 -7.45 18.30
C PHE A 230 -5.05 -7.04 19.55
N ARG A 231 -5.17 -5.75 19.85
CA ARG A 231 -5.86 -5.27 21.07
C ARG A 231 -7.31 -4.86 20.81
N ALA A 232 -7.63 -4.40 19.60
CA ALA A 232 -8.98 -3.99 19.20
C ALA A 232 -9.90 -5.18 18.84
N MET A 233 -9.34 -6.32 18.43
CA MET A 233 -10.11 -7.56 18.17
C MET A 233 -10.24 -8.47 19.39
N ALA A 234 -9.67 -8.09 20.54
CA ALA A 234 -9.93 -8.80 21.78
C ALA A 234 -11.39 -8.55 22.19
N PRO A 235 -12.22 -9.59 22.42
CA PRO A 235 -13.58 -9.38 22.86
C PRO A 235 -13.56 -8.61 24.18
N THR A 236 -14.24 -7.47 24.21
CA THR A 236 -14.47 -6.68 25.42
C THR A 236 -15.21 -7.58 26.40
N THR A 237 -14.49 -8.17 27.35
CA THR A 237 -15.09 -8.92 28.43
C THR A 237 -15.76 -7.89 29.34
N GLN A 238 -17.04 -7.67 29.10
CA GLN A 238 -17.89 -6.93 30.04
C GLN A 238 -17.76 -7.63 31.40
N PRO A 239 -17.46 -6.92 32.49
CA PRO A 239 -17.43 -7.54 33.81
C PRO A 239 -18.81 -8.11 34.11
N LYS A 240 -18.87 -9.42 34.36
CA LYS A 240 -20.09 -10.08 34.86
C LYS A 240 -20.53 -9.33 36.11
N LYS A 241 -21.71 -8.71 36.06
CA LYS A 241 -22.38 -8.18 37.25
C LYS A 241 -22.56 -9.34 38.24
N THR A 242 -21.81 -9.31 39.32
CA THR A 242 -22.05 -10.17 40.48
C THR A 242 -23.40 -9.77 41.08
N PRO A 243 -24.33 -10.72 41.32
CA PRO A 243 -25.57 -10.40 42.02
C PRO A 243 -25.25 -9.97 43.47
N PRO A 244 -26.04 -9.07 44.07
CA PRO A 244 -25.83 -8.65 45.44
C PRO A 244 -26.00 -9.83 46.42
N PRO A 245 -25.26 -9.83 47.54
CA PRO A 245 -25.35 -10.89 48.54
C PRO A 245 -26.73 -10.92 49.22
N PRO A 246 -27.11 -12.09 49.78
CA PRO A 246 -28.43 -12.34 50.36
C PRO A 246 -28.74 -11.48 51.59
#